data_AF-A0A0M9E623-F1
#
_entry.id   AF-A0A0M9E623-F1
#
_cell.length_a   1.000
_cell.length_b   1.000
_cell.length_c   1.000
_cell.angle_alpha   90.00
_cell.angle_beta   90.00
_cell.angle_gamma   90.00
#
_symmetry.space_group_name_H-M   'P 1'
#
loop_
_entity.id
_entity.type
_entity.pdbx_description
1 polymer ?
#
loop_
_entity_poly.entity_id
_entity_poly.type
_entity_poly.pdbx_seq_one_letter_code
_entity_poly.pdbx_strand_id
1 'polypeptide(L)' 'MNVKRIKLPYGISNFKMLVRDEYHYIDKTKYIEQLEENPERYIFFLRPRRFGKSLFVSQLRYYYG' A
#
# COMPACT_ATOMS: atom_id res chain seq x y z
N MET A 1 20.95 -11.21 20.90
CA MET A 1 20.24 -10.21 20.07
C MET A 1 18.82 -10.72 19.82
N ASN A 2 17.79 -10.03 20.34
CA ASN A 2 16.40 -10.38 20.05
C ASN A 2 16.07 -9.91 18.62
N VAL A 3 16.03 -10.83 17.66
CA VAL A 3 15.65 -10.50 16.29
C VAL A 3 14.14 -10.26 16.26
N LYS A 4 13.71 -9.00 16.11
CA LYS A 4 12.29 -8.65 15.89
C LYS A 4 11.83 -9.38 14.63
N ARG A 5 10.98 -10.40 14.78
CA ARG A 5 10.48 -11.17 13.62
C ARG A 5 9.64 -10.25 12.72
N ILE A 6 10.04 -10.17 11.46
CA ILE A 6 9.31 -9.41 10.44
C ILE A 6 7.99 -10.13 10.16
N LYS A 7 6.86 -9.49 10.47
CA LYS A 7 5.53 -10.00 10.13
C LYS A 7 5.22 -9.66 8.69
N LEU A 8 5.28 -10.63 7.79
CA LEU A 8 4.95 -10.40 6.38
C LEU A 8 3.42 -10.36 6.18
N PRO A 9 2.88 -9.35 5.46
CA PRO A 9 1.44 -9.19 5.27
C PRO A 9 0.92 -10.08 4.13
N TYR A 10 0.91 -11.40 4.33
CA TYR A 10 0.36 -12.32 3.33
C TYR A 10 -1.17 -12.21 3.26
N GLY A 11 -1.69 -11.76 2.11
CA GLY A 11 -3.13 -11.64 1.87
C GLY A 11 -3.81 -10.43 2.50
N ILE A 12 -3.07 -9.60 3.26
CA ILE A 12 -3.61 -8.41 3.89
C ILE A 12 -3.63 -7.28 2.85
N SER A 13 -4.84 -6.82 2.53
CA SER A 13 -5.06 -5.71 1.60
C SER A 13 -5.62 -4.46 2.27
N ASN A 14 -5.83 -4.50 3.59
CA ASN A 14 -6.31 -3.37 4.37
C ASN A 14 -5.11 -2.65 5.02
N PHE A 15 -4.92 -1.38 4.66
CA PHE A 15 -3.79 -0.59 5.14
C PHE A 15 -3.87 -0.31 6.65
N LYS A 16 -5.04 0.02 7.20
CA LYS A 16 -5.22 0.27 8.64
C LYS A 16 -4.88 -0.95 9.49
N MET A 17 -5.32 -2.14 9.08
CA MET A 17 -4.98 -3.39 9.76
C MET A 17 -3.47 -3.65 9.72
N LEU A 18 -2.85 -3.46 8.54
CA LEU A 18 -1.41 -3.62 8.36
C LEU A 18 -0.60 -2.72 9.30
N VAL A 19 -1.03 -1.46 9.49
CA VAL A 19 -0.38 -0.52 10.42
C VAL A 19 -0.64 -0.91 11.88
N ARG A 20 -1.91 -1.18 12.23
CA ARG A 20 -2.32 -1.50 13.61
C ARG A 20 -1.62 -2.74 14.16
N ASP A 21 -1.48 -3.78 13.33
CA ASP A 21 -0.96 -5.08 13.75
C ASP A 21 0.57 -5.20 13.57
N GLU A 22 1.22 -4.08 13.23
CA GLU A 22 2.67 -3.94 13.00
C GLU A 22 3.21 -4.92 11.94
N TYR A 23 2.50 -5.06 10.81
CA TYR A 23 3.00 -5.81 9.67
C TYR A 23 4.07 -5.01 8.93
N HIS A 24 4.98 -5.74 8.29
CA HIS A 24 6.00 -5.16 7.45
C HIS A 24 5.38 -4.56 6.19
N TYR A 25 5.57 -3.26 6.01
CA TYR A 25 5.05 -2.50 4.88
C TYR A 25 6.19 -1.82 4.14
N ILE A 26 6.17 -1.97 2.82
CA ILE A 26 7.06 -1.23 1.94
C ILE A 26 6.36 0.09 1.65
N ASP A 27 7.00 1.20 2.00
CA ASP A 27 6.45 2.52 1.76
C ASP A 27 6.25 2.78 0.27
N LYS A 28 5.00 3.09 -0.10
CA LYS A 28 4.56 3.41 -1.47
C LYS A 28 4.11 4.86 -1.61
N THR A 29 4.32 5.69 -0.59
CA THR A 29 3.85 7.09 -0.55
C THR A 29 4.41 7.91 -1.71
N LYS A 30 5.64 7.62 -2.18
CA LYS A 30 6.22 8.22 -3.39
C LYS A 30 5.33 8.09 -4.64
N TYR A 31 4.55 7.02 -4.76
CA TYR A 31 3.63 6.85 -5.90
C TYR A 31 2.38 7.72 -5.80
N ILE A 32 2.09 8.31 -4.64
CA ILE A 32 0.97 9.24 -4.46
C ILE A 32 1.30 10.57 -5.13
N GLU A 33 2.51 11.10 -4.91
CA GLU A 33 3.01 12.29 -5.62
C GLU A 33 2.91 12.13 -7.14
N GLN A 34 3.39 11.00 -7.67
CA GLN A 34 3.27 10.68 -9.10
C GLN A 34 1.82 10.54 -9.58
N LEU A 35 0.90 10.16 -8.69
CA LEU A 35 -0.53 10.08 -9.00
C LEU A 35 -1.16 11.46 -9.09
N GLU A 36 -0.77 12.36 -8.19
CA GLU A 36 -1.29 13.74 -8.09
C GLU A 36 -0.76 14.65 -9.21
N GLU A 37 0.48 14.43 -9.64
CA GLU A 37 1.05 15.12 -10.80
C GLU A 37 0.44 14.65 -12.14
N ASN A 38 -0.25 13.51 -12.15
CA ASN A 38 -0.81 12.95 -13.37
C ASN A 38 -2.16 13.62 -13.71
N PRO A 39 -2.29 14.27 -14.89
CA PRO A 39 -3.54 14.94 -15.29
C PRO A 39 -4.65 13.96 -15.71
N GLU A 40 -4.37 12.65 -15.81
CA GLU A 40 -5.35 11.67 -16.26
C GLU A 40 -6.46 11.40 -15.23
N ARG A 41 -7.71 11.49 -15.69
CA ARG A 41 -8.89 11.22 -14.86
C ARG A 41 -9.06 9.74 -14.48
N TYR A 42 -8.50 8.83 -15.28
CA TYR A 42 -8.65 7.39 -15.11
C TYR A 42 -7.29 6.70 -15.12
N ILE A 43 -6.91 6.13 -13.97
CA ILE A 43 -5.58 5.53 -13.81
C ILE A 43 -5.70 4.01 -13.79
N PHE A 44 -5.00 3.36 -14.72
CA PHE A 44 -4.96 1.91 -14.83
C PHE A 44 -3.67 1.33 -14.26
N PHE A 45 -3.80 0.48 -13.23
CA PHE A 45 -2.65 -0.25 -12.69
C PHE A 45 -2.36 -1.51 -13.52
N LEU A 46 -1.54 -1.40 -14.57
CA LEU A 46 -1.06 -2.53 -15.38
C LEU A 46 0.08 -3.29 -14.67
N ARG A 47 -0.21 -4.33 -13.88
CA ARG A 47 0.80 -5.22 -13.23
C ARG A 47 0.22 -6.59 -12.84
N PRO A 48 1.04 -7.64 -12.64
CA PRO A 48 0.62 -9.01 -12.28
C PRO A 48 -0.23 -9.13 -11.00
N ARG A 49 -0.87 -10.29 -10.82
CA ARG A 49 -1.67 -10.63 -9.63
C ARG A 49 -0.80 -10.55 -8.37
N ARG A 50 -1.38 -10.07 -7.25
CA ARG A 50 -0.73 -9.91 -5.92
C ARG A 50 0.36 -8.83 -5.79
N PHE A 51 0.48 -7.90 -6.75
CA PHE A 51 1.43 -6.77 -6.65
C PHE A 51 1.04 -5.65 -5.66
N GLY A 52 0.03 -5.87 -4.81
CA GLY A 52 -0.38 -4.91 -3.78
C GLY A 52 -1.11 -3.67 -4.29
N LYS A 53 -1.83 -3.78 -5.43
CA LYS A 53 -2.71 -2.71 -5.95
C LYS A 53 -3.84 -2.39 -4.96
N SER A 54 -4.52 -3.42 -4.46
CA SER A 54 -5.62 -3.28 -3.50
C SER A 54 -5.15 -2.61 -2.20
N LEU A 55 -3.95 -2.96 -1.74
CA LEU A 55 -3.34 -2.32 -0.57
C LEU A 55 -3.05 -0.84 -0.82
N PHE A 56 -2.54 -0.49 -2.01
CA PHE A 56 -2.30 0.91 -2.39
C PHE A 56 -3.61 1.71 -2.45
N VAL A 57 -4.68 1.16 -3.05
CA VAL A 57 -6.01 1.80 -3.03
C VAL A 57 -6.54 1.97 -1.61
N SER A 58 -6.35 0.97 -0.74
CA SER A 58 -6.70 1.10 0.69
C SER A 58 -5.90 2.21 1.36
N GLN A 59 -4.60 2.34 1.07
CA GLN A 59 -3.77 3.43 1.57
C GLN A 59 -4.28 4.79 1.11
N LEU A 60 -4.58 4.96 -0.19
CA LEU A 60 -5.12 6.20 -0.75
C LEU A 60 -6.41 6.62 -0.06
N ARG A 61 -7.31 5.66 0.24
CA ARG A 61 -8.52 5.96 1.03
C ARG A 61 -8.18 6.58 2.40
N TYR A 62 -7.23 6.01 3.13
CA TYR A 62 -6.82 6.57 4.42
C TYR A 62 -5.99 7.84 4.31
N TYR A 63 -5.30 8.07 3.19
CA TYR A 63 -4.53 9.27 2.93
C TYR A 63 -5.44 10.48 2.64
N TYR A 64 -6.47 10.30 1.82
CA TYR A 64 -7.39 11.37 1.45
C TYR A 64 -8.62 11.53 2.37
N GLY A 65 -9.02 10.49 3.11
CA GLY A 65 -10.18 10.53 4.02
C GLY A 65 -11.22 9.46 3.73
#